data_AF-A0A970K9H4-F1
#
_entry.id   AF-A0A970K9H4-F1
#
_cell.length_a   1.000
_cell.length_b   1.000
_cell.length_c   1.000
_cell.angle_alpha   90.00
_cell.angle_beta   90.00
_cell.angle_gamma   90.00
#
_symmetry.space_group_name_H-M   'P 1'
#
loop_
_entity.id
_entity.type
_entity.pdbx_description
1 polymer ?
#
loop_
_entity_poly.entity_id
_entity_poly.type
_entity_poly.pdbx_seq_one_letter_code
_entity_poly.pdbx_strand_id
1 'polypeptide(L)'
;MHRTIDCKPIYNKNDNHVAVRAKDKEKCLPPSCFCETGELIRNGGFEIPGFEPGRVFSDWQLGLSSEAINLFRTTDNVYKGNSAASVQTTVTPMVETKQLQLRQNVTVTPGCLYRLKFAERLVALGTVDTILPTLIARIFYIYQGFEYDLLNLPIQKSAAANRYTLHNQTAELPVPCNVSGIVVQFEFFITDNGG
;
A
#
# COMPACT_ATOMS: atom_id res chain seq x y z
N MET A 1 -40.40 -17.43 -12.89
CA MET A 1 -39.45 -16.76 -13.81
C MET A 1 -38.15 -16.51 -13.06
N HIS A 2 -37.11 -17.31 -13.31
CA HIS A 2 -35.77 -17.08 -12.77
C HIS A 2 -34.96 -16.26 -13.79
N ARG A 3 -34.49 -15.08 -13.37
CA ARG A 3 -33.51 -14.30 -14.14
C ARG A 3 -32.12 -14.84 -13.83
N THR A 4 -31.50 -15.44 -14.84
CA THR A 4 -30.09 -15.83 -14.88
C THR A 4 -29.21 -14.57 -14.85
N ILE A 5 -28.34 -14.45 -13.84
CA ILE A 5 -27.29 -13.43 -13.80
C ILE A 5 -26.02 -14.06 -14.35
N ASP A 6 -25.56 -13.52 -15.48
CA ASP A 6 -24.42 -13.95 -16.26
C ASP A 6 -23.12 -13.39 -15.63
N CYS A 7 -22.47 -14.16 -14.77
CA CYS A 7 -21.14 -13.84 -14.25
C CYS A 7 -20.09 -14.50 -15.15
N LYS A 8 -19.52 -13.77 -16.12
CA LYS A 8 -18.43 -14.29 -16.95
C LYS A 8 -17.13 -14.38 -16.13
N PRO A 9 -16.46 -15.55 -16.07
CA PRO A 9 -15.21 -15.71 -15.33
C PRO A 9 -14.03 -15.09 -16.10
N ILE A 10 -13.16 -14.38 -15.39
CA ILE A 10 -11.86 -13.90 -15.88
C ILE A 10 -10.79 -14.88 -15.36
N TYR A 11 -10.15 -15.62 -16.27
CA TYR A 11 -9.02 -16.49 -15.96
C TYR A 11 -7.71 -15.80 -16.26
N ASN A 12 -6.69 -15.96 -15.40
CA ASN A 12 -5.32 -15.82 -15.88
C ASN A 12 -4.29 -16.73 -15.22
N LYS A 13 -3.30 -17.07 -16.05
CA LYS A 13 -2.13 -17.92 -15.81
C LYS A 13 -1.12 -17.20 -14.92
N ASN A 14 -0.68 -17.83 -13.84
CA ASN A 14 0.66 -17.64 -13.27
C ASN A 14 1.03 -18.83 -12.37
N ASP A 15 2.21 -19.38 -12.61
CA ASP A 15 2.74 -20.63 -12.04
C ASP A 15 3.29 -20.45 -10.62
N ASN A 16 2.44 -20.12 -9.65
CA ASN A 16 2.73 -20.32 -8.24
C ASN A 16 1.54 -21.03 -7.58
N HIS A 17 1.68 -22.35 -7.44
CA HIS A 17 0.63 -23.26 -6.97
C HIS A 17 0.39 -23.13 -5.45
N VAL A 18 -0.45 -22.19 -5.04
CA VAL A 18 -1.35 -22.44 -3.90
C VAL A 18 -2.62 -23.08 -4.47
N ALA A 19 -2.86 -24.33 -4.13
CA ALA A 19 -4.09 -25.03 -4.48
C ALA A 19 -5.27 -24.49 -3.67
N VAL A 20 -5.67 -23.24 -3.93
CA VAL A 20 -7.03 -22.78 -3.62
C VAL A 20 -7.94 -23.55 -4.55
N ARG A 21 -8.70 -24.52 -4.02
CA ARG A 21 -9.56 -25.38 -4.83
C ARG A 21 -10.43 -24.50 -5.72
N ALA A 22 -10.58 -24.87 -7.00
CA ALA A 22 -11.43 -24.14 -7.94
C ALA A 22 -12.88 -23.97 -7.43
N LYS A 23 -13.33 -24.85 -6.52
CA LYS A 23 -14.62 -24.77 -5.83
C LYS A 23 -14.75 -23.61 -4.82
N ASP A 24 -13.65 -22.98 -4.42
CA ASP A 24 -13.64 -21.86 -3.46
C ASP A 24 -13.51 -20.49 -4.17
N LYS A 25 -13.14 -20.48 -5.46
CA LYS A 25 -13.11 -19.27 -6.30
C LYS A 25 -14.50 -18.80 -6.73
N GLU A 26 -15.49 -19.70 -6.77
CA GLU A 26 -16.85 -19.41 -7.25
C GLU A 26 -17.89 -19.19 -6.12
N LYS A 27 -17.51 -19.37 -4.85
CA LYS A 27 -18.50 -19.42 -3.73
C LYS A 27 -18.59 -18.18 -2.87
N CYS A 28 -17.76 -17.17 -3.11
CA CYS A 28 -17.79 -15.93 -2.34
C CYS A 28 -18.36 -14.77 -3.14
N LEU A 29 -19.65 -14.86 -3.45
CA LEU A 29 -20.40 -13.70 -3.90
C LEU A 29 -21.11 -13.14 -2.66
N PRO A 30 -20.98 -11.84 -2.36
CA PRO A 30 -21.72 -11.25 -1.24
C PRO A 30 -23.21 -11.59 -1.41
N PRO A 31 -23.97 -11.90 -0.33
CA PRO A 31 -25.36 -12.39 -0.40
C PRO A 31 -26.34 -11.48 -1.16
N SER A 32 -25.90 -10.30 -1.53
CA SER A 32 -26.44 -9.42 -2.56
C SER A 32 -25.27 -8.51 -2.98
N CYS A 33 -25.27 -7.99 -4.21
CA CYS A 33 -24.19 -7.24 -4.86
C CYS A 33 -23.76 -5.92 -4.16
N PHE A 34 -23.39 -5.93 -2.88
CA PHE A 34 -22.91 -4.76 -2.15
C PHE A 34 -21.42 -4.90 -1.87
N CYS A 35 -20.62 -4.59 -2.87
CA CYS A 35 -19.28 -4.08 -2.58
C CYS A 35 -19.43 -2.61 -2.22
N GLU A 36 -19.05 -2.26 -0.99
CA GLU A 36 -19.04 -0.86 -0.57
C GLU A 36 -18.20 -0.05 -1.57
N THR A 37 -18.80 1.01 -2.11
CA THR A 37 -18.11 1.95 -2.98
C THR A 37 -17.79 3.19 -2.16
N GLY A 38 -16.52 3.56 -2.12
CA GLY A 38 -16.08 4.67 -1.29
C GLY A 38 -14.59 4.61 -0.99
N GLU A 39 -14.09 5.67 -0.36
CA GLU A 39 -12.76 5.69 0.22
C GLU A 39 -12.81 4.94 1.55
N LEU A 40 -12.03 3.86 1.65
CA LEU A 40 -11.94 3.04 2.86
C LEU A 40 -10.72 3.43 3.71
N ILE A 41 -9.72 4.04 3.09
CA ILE A 41 -8.53 4.51 3.80
C ILE A 41 -8.91 5.74 4.60
N ARG A 42 -8.78 5.64 5.91
CA ARG A 42 -8.97 6.77 6.81
C ARG A 42 -7.75 7.66 6.75
N ASN A 43 -7.98 8.98 6.73
CA ASN A 43 -6.90 9.96 6.70
C ASN A 43 -5.87 9.71 5.57
N GLY A 44 -6.31 9.22 4.40
CA GLY A 44 -5.42 8.93 3.26
C GLY A 44 -4.76 10.16 2.64
N GLY A 45 -5.27 11.36 2.95
CA GLY A 45 -4.64 12.63 2.60
C GLY A 45 -3.65 13.15 3.65
N PHE A 46 -3.44 12.44 4.77
CA PHE A 46 -2.50 12.82 5.83
C PHE A 46 -2.80 14.18 6.51
N GLU A 47 -4.07 14.58 6.53
CA GLU A 47 -4.53 15.87 7.07
C GLU A 47 -4.60 15.90 8.60
N ILE A 48 -4.92 14.76 9.21
CA ILE A 48 -5.15 14.65 10.66
C ILE A 48 -3.87 14.16 11.34
N PRO A 49 -3.25 14.94 12.25
CA PRO A 49 -2.07 14.50 12.99
C PRO A 49 -2.41 13.39 13.98
N GLY A 50 -1.41 12.60 14.36
CA GLY A 50 -1.53 11.65 15.46
C GLY A 50 -1.37 12.32 16.83
N PHE A 51 -2.04 11.77 17.84
CA PHE A 51 -1.98 12.29 19.23
C PHE A 51 -1.12 11.41 20.16
N GLU A 52 -0.68 10.24 19.68
CA GLU A 52 0.12 9.29 20.46
C GLU A 52 1.62 9.47 20.17
N PRO A 53 2.51 9.27 21.15
CA PRO A 53 3.95 9.26 20.92
C PRO A 53 4.33 8.29 19.80
N GLY A 54 5.10 8.77 18.82
CA GLY A 54 5.53 7.98 17.66
C GLY A 54 4.48 7.84 16.54
N ARG A 55 3.23 8.32 16.73
CA ARG A 55 2.22 8.34 15.65
C ARG A 55 2.18 9.71 14.99
N VAL A 56 2.68 9.79 13.75
CA VAL A 56 2.71 11.05 12.97
C VAL A 56 1.32 11.44 12.46
N PHE A 57 0.52 10.47 12.00
CA PHE A 57 -0.81 10.69 11.43
C PHE A 57 -1.87 9.82 12.11
N SER A 58 -3.07 10.35 12.30
CA SER A 58 -4.21 9.55 12.78
C SER A 58 -4.48 8.39 11.79
N ASP A 59 -4.91 7.25 12.34
CA ASP A 59 -5.27 6.03 11.59
C ASP A 59 -4.11 5.33 10.85
N TRP A 60 -2.91 5.89 10.87
CA TRP A 60 -1.71 5.28 10.32
C TRP A 60 -0.77 4.81 11.42
N GLN A 61 -0.13 3.67 11.20
CA GLN A 61 0.80 3.04 12.13
C GLN A 61 2.15 2.90 11.46
N LEU A 62 3.21 3.25 12.18
CA LEU A 62 4.56 2.89 11.77
C LEU A 62 4.78 1.40 12.05
N GLY A 63 5.24 0.69 11.02
CA GLY A 63 5.69 -0.70 11.13
C GLY A 63 7.19 -0.75 11.40
N LEU A 64 7.90 -1.60 10.65
CA LEU A 64 9.36 -1.65 10.70
C LEU A 64 9.96 -0.31 10.25
N SER A 65 10.92 0.20 11.02
CA SER A 65 11.66 1.43 10.70
C SER A 65 13.12 1.31 11.13
N SER A 66 14.04 1.73 10.28
CA SER A 66 15.46 1.95 10.64
C SER A 66 15.60 3.25 11.44
N GLU A 67 16.70 3.45 12.18
CA GLU A 67 16.91 4.65 13.01
C GLU A 67 17.13 5.93 12.18
N ALA A 68 17.79 5.81 11.02
CA ALA A 68 18.18 6.93 10.17
C ALA A 68 17.15 7.31 9.09
N ILE A 69 15.90 6.86 9.24
CA ILE A 69 14.78 7.20 8.36
C ILE A 69 13.57 7.58 9.19
N ASN A 70 12.94 8.69 8.83
CA ASN A 70 11.87 9.27 9.63
C ASN A 70 10.70 9.71 8.74
N LEU A 71 9.50 9.56 9.30
CA LEU A 71 8.26 10.03 8.71
C LEU A 71 7.89 11.39 9.32
N PHE A 72 7.59 12.35 8.45
CA PHE A 72 7.21 13.70 8.83
C PHE A 72 5.90 14.11 8.17
N ARG A 73 5.19 15.01 8.85
CA ARG A 73 4.14 15.81 8.23
C ARG A 73 4.75 17.04 7.60
N THR A 74 4.53 17.24 6.31
CA THR A 74 4.93 18.44 5.57
C THR A 74 3.71 19.23 5.12
N THR A 75 3.84 20.56 5.07
CA THR A 75 2.89 21.47 4.40
C THR A 75 3.42 21.96 3.06
N ASP A 76 4.69 21.69 2.77
CA ASP A 76 5.32 21.93 1.46
C ASP A 76 5.25 20.66 0.62
N ASN A 77 5.29 20.80 -0.71
CA ASN A 77 5.16 19.68 -1.64
C ASN A 77 3.94 18.80 -1.28
N VAL A 78 2.76 19.42 -1.34
CA VAL A 78 1.49 18.74 -1.08
C VAL A 78 0.78 18.52 -2.42
N TYR A 79 0.35 17.28 -2.69
CA TYR A 79 -0.41 16.98 -3.91
C TYR A 79 -1.84 17.53 -3.84
N LYS A 80 -2.51 17.31 -2.71
CA LYS A 80 -3.89 17.75 -2.46
C LYS A 80 -4.08 17.96 -0.95
N GLY A 81 -4.82 19.00 -0.57
CA GLY A 81 -5.07 19.31 0.84
C GLY A 81 -4.03 20.30 1.37
N ASN A 82 -3.75 20.22 2.66
CA ASN A 82 -2.82 21.13 3.36
C ASN A 82 -1.56 20.40 3.84
N SER A 83 -1.53 19.07 3.77
CA SER A 83 -0.40 18.29 4.24
C SER A 83 -0.15 17.02 3.44
N ALA A 84 1.05 16.49 3.60
CA ALA A 84 1.45 15.21 3.05
C ALA A 84 2.38 14.46 4.03
N ALA A 85 2.47 13.15 3.82
CA ALA A 85 3.52 12.32 4.38
C ALA A 85 4.84 12.56 3.61
N SER A 86 5.90 12.88 4.34
CA SER A 86 7.26 13.00 3.81
C SER A 86 8.17 12.02 4.52
N VAL A 87 8.91 11.23 3.76
CA VAL A 87 9.93 10.32 4.28
C VAL A 87 11.29 10.92 3.99
N GLN A 88 12.13 11.03 5.02
CA GLN A 88 13.47 11.62 4.92
C GLN A 88 14.48 10.72 5.61
N THR A 89 15.69 10.68 5.05
CA THR A 89 16.81 9.91 5.57
C THR A 89 17.94 10.83 5.99
N THR A 90 18.63 10.49 7.06
CA THR A 90 19.89 11.14 7.47
C THR A 90 21.08 10.34 6.96
N VAL A 91 22.15 11.00 6.50
CA VAL A 91 23.37 10.29 6.06
C VAL A 91 24.03 9.58 7.25
N THR A 92 24.41 8.33 7.07
CA THR A 92 25.19 7.54 8.05
C THR A 92 26.63 7.36 7.59
N PRO A 93 27.57 7.01 8.49
CA PRO A 93 28.98 6.83 8.10
C PRO A 93 29.21 5.65 7.15
N MET A 94 28.42 4.60 7.31
CA MET A 94 28.44 3.42 6.43
C MET A 94 27.25 3.45 5.48
N VAL A 95 27.44 2.88 4.29
CA VAL A 95 26.37 2.61 3.33
C VAL A 95 25.35 1.69 3.97
N GLU A 96 24.11 2.15 4.10
CA GLU A 96 23.02 1.31 4.61
C GLU A 96 21.72 1.54 3.84
N THR A 97 20.95 0.46 3.69
CA THR A 97 19.57 0.53 3.20
C THR A 97 18.63 0.75 4.37
N LYS A 98 18.02 1.94 4.42
CA LYS A 98 17.02 2.28 5.42
C LYS A 98 15.65 1.86 4.94
N GLN A 99 14.86 1.33 5.87
CA GLN A 99 13.49 0.91 5.62
C GLN A 99 12.54 1.68 6.52
N LEU A 100 11.40 2.11 5.98
CA LEU A 100 10.27 2.61 6.77
C LEU A 100 8.97 2.02 6.23
N GLN A 101 8.12 1.54 7.13
CA GLN A 101 6.80 1.02 6.78
C GLN A 101 5.70 1.88 7.39
N LEU A 102 4.73 2.25 6.56
CA LEU A 102 3.52 2.94 6.96
C LEU A 102 2.32 2.07 6.64
N ARG A 103 1.53 1.72 7.67
CA ARG A 103 0.46 0.72 7.59
C ARG A 103 -0.87 1.28 8.08
N GLN A 104 -1.95 0.78 7.49
CA GLN A 104 -3.31 0.98 7.99
C GLN A 104 -4.13 -0.29 7.82
N ASN A 105 -4.79 -0.70 8.90
CA ASN A 105 -5.77 -1.78 8.85
C ASN A 105 -7.09 -1.22 8.32
N VAL A 106 -7.63 -1.85 7.28
CA VAL A 106 -8.86 -1.42 6.62
C VAL A 106 -9.87 -2.56 6.66
N THR A 107 -11.06 -2.26 7.18
CA THR A 107 -12.19 -3.19 7.14
C THR A 107 -12.75 -3.23 5.72
N VAL A 108 -13.00 -4.44 5.22
CA VAL A 108 -13.45 -4.69 3.85
C VAL A 108 -14.59 -5.69 3.82
N THR A 109 -15.42 -5.58 2.80
CA THR A 109 -16.40 -6.60 2.45
C THR A 109 -15.72 -7.78 1.76
N PRO A 110 -15.85 -9.02 2.28
CA PRO A 110 -15.36 -10.23 1.61
C PRO A 110 -15.95 -10.41 0.21
N GLY A 111 -15.19 -10.98 -0.71
CA GLY A 111 -15.61 -11.22 -2.11
C GLY A 111 -15.47 -10.02 -3.05
N CYS A 112 -15.06 -8.85 -2.54
CA CYS A 112 -14.93 -7.63 -3.33
C CYS A 112 -13.50 -7.38 -3.81
N LEU A 113 -13.41 -6.69 -4.97
CA LEU A 113 -12.16 -6.17 -5.52
C LEU A 113 -11.94 -4.74 -5.04
N TYR A 114 -10.72 -4.47 -4.58
CA TYR A 114 -10.32 -3.15 -4.12
C TYR A 114 -9.30 -2.53 -5.05
N ARG A 115 -9.22 -1.20 -5.02
CA ARG A 115 -8.35 -0.40 -5.87
C ARG A 115 -7.61 0.61 -5.02
N LEU A 116 -6.29 0.61 -5.15
CA LEU A 116 -5.42 1.57 -4.47
C LEU A 116 -5.16 2.76 -5.40
N LYS A 117 -5.39 3.97 -4.88
CA LYS A 117 -5.04 5.22 -5.54
C LYS A 117 -4.15 6.05 -4.64
N PHE A 118 -3.02 6.51 -5.15
CA PHE A 118 -2.12 7.39 -4.40
C PHE A 118 -1.27 8.24 -5.35
N ALA A 119 -0.72 9.31 -4.79
CA ALA A 119 0.22 10.18 -5.46
C ALA A 119 1.56 10.13 -4.73
N GLU A 120 2.65 10.02 -5.47
CA GLU A 120 3.99 10.04 -4.90
C GLU A 120 4.89 11.01 -5.67
N ARG A 121 5.96 11.45 -5.02
CA ARG A 121 6.99 12.31 -5.63
C ARG A 121 8.28 12.16 -4.85
N LEU A 122 9.37 11.83 -5.55
CA LEU A 122 10.72 11.95 -4.99
C LEU A 122 11.18 13.41 -5.09
N VAL A 123 11.37 14.07 -3.94
CA VAL A 123 11.71 15.50 -3.88
C VAL A 123 13.20 15.74 -4.10
N ALA A 124 14.04 14.94 -3.45
CA ALA A 124 15.49 15.01 -3.58
C ALA A 124 16.04 13.59 -3.69
N LEU A 125 16.98 13.41 -4.61
CA LEU A 125 17.79 12.23 -4.68
C LEU A 125 19.09 12.57 -3.95
N GLY A 126 19.48 11.77 -2.96
CA GLY A 126 20.85 11.83 -2.44
C GLY A 126 21.85 11.39 -3.51
N THR A 127 23.12 11.24 -3.15
CA THR A 127 24.06 10.54 -4.01
C THR A 127 23.61 9.08 -4.10
N VAL A 128 23.22 8.63 -5.30
CA VAL A 128 22.74 7.27 -5.54
C VAL A 128 23.76 6.57 -6.40
N ASP A 129 24.35 5.50 -5.88
CA ASP A 129 25.40 4.76 -6.57
C ASP A 129 24.79 3.72 -7.53
N THR A 130 24.16 2.67 -6.99
CA THR A 130 23.61 1.55 -7.77
C THR A 130 22.22 1.08 -7.34
N ILE A 131 21.84 1.28 -6.07
CA ILE A 131 20.55 0.85 -5.52
C ILE A 131 19.56 2.03 -5.58
N LEU A 132 18.53 1.89 -6.41
CA LEU A 132 17.52 2.93 -6.56
C LEU A 132 16.56 2.96 -5.36
N PRO A 133 16.24 4.15 -4.83
CA PRO A 133 15.15 4.31 -3.88
C PRO A 133 13.87 3.67 -4.40
N THR A 134 13.24 2.86 -3.54
CA THR A 134 12.08 2.05 -3.90
C THR A 134 10.94 2.30 -2.94
N LEU A 135 9.77 2.62 -3.48
CA LEU A 135 8.49 2.63 -2.78
C LEU A 135 7.71 1.39 -3.19
N ILE A 136 7.29 0.58 -2.24
CA ILE A 136 6.39 -0.55 -2.49
C ILE A 136 5.03 -0.25 -1.88
N ALA A 137 4.01 -0.14 -2.72
CA ALA A 137 2.61 -0.03 -2.28
C ALA A 137 1.98 -1.42 -2.30
N ARG A 138 1.51 -1.88 -1.13
CA ARG A 138 0.95 -3.23 -0.94
C ARG A 138 -0.44 -3.17 -0.34
N ILE A 139 -1.30 -4.07 -0.81
CA ILE A 139 -2.52 -4.47 -0.12
C ILE A 139 -2.42 -5.97 0.12
N PHE A 140 -2.52 -6.39 1.36
CA PHE A 140 -2.47 -7.80 1.73
C PHE A 140 -3.45 -8.10 2.86
N TYR A 141 -3.75 -9.38 3.07
CA TYR A 141 -4.46 -9.83 4.26
C TYR A 141 -3.62 -10.85 5.02
N ILE A 142 -3.93 -11.00 6.30
CA ILE A 142 -3.31 -12.01 7.15
C ILE A 142 -4.31 -13.14 7.36
N TYR A 143 -3.91 -14.36 7.07
CA TYR A 143 -4.70 -15.55 7.31
C TYR A 143 -3.83 -16.65 7.93
N GLN A 144 -4.25 -17.16 9.09
CA GLN A 144 -3.50 -18.19 9.85
C GLN A 144 -2.02 -17.83 10.12
N GLY A 145 -1.73 -16.54 10.30
CA GLY A 145 -0.36 -16.05 10.56
C GLY A 145 0.49 -15.78 9.32
N PHE A 146 -0.02 -16.04 8.11
CA PHE A 146 0.66 -15.78 6.85
C PHE A 146 0.08 -14.55 6.15
N GLU A 147 0.95 -13.77 5.49
CA GLU A 147 0.57 -12.64 4.64
C GLU A 147 0.29 -13.12 3.21
N TYR A 148 -0.79 -12.61 2.62
CA TYR A 148 -1.18 -12.89 1.24
C TYR A 148 -1.45 -11.59 0.50
N ASP A 149 -0.65 -11.31 -0.53
CA ASP A 149 -0.78 -10.10 -1.34
C ASP A 149 -2.03 -10.16 -2.24
N LEU A 150 -2.84 -9.10 -2.17
CA LEU A 150 -3.89 -8.80 -3.13
C LEU A 150 -3.40 -7.82 -4.22
N LEU A 151 -2.43 -6.97 -3.85
CA LEU A 151 -1.76 -6.00 -4.71
C LEU A 151 -0.36 -5.78 -4.18
N ASN A 152 0.64 -5.79 -5.07
CA ASN A 152 2.02 -5.46 -4.74
C ASN A 152 2.64 -4.67 -5.90
N LEU A 153 2.87 -3.38 -5.68
CA LEU A 153 3.35 -2.44 -6.70
C LEU A 153 4.68 -1.82 -6.27
N PRO A 154 5.83 -2.38 -6.71
CA PRO A 154 7.13 -1.77 -6.52
C PRO A 154 7.35 -0.62 -7.51
N ILE A 155 7.85 0.51 -7.00
CA ILE A 155 8.13 1.74 -7.76
C ILE A 155 9.56 2.17 -7.45
N GLN A 156 10.44 2.06 -8.43
CA GLN A 156 11.83 2.50 -8.32
C GLN A 156 12.01 3.92 -8.87
N LYS A 157 12.87 4.70 -8.24
CA LYS A 157 13.16 6.08 -8.64
C LYS A 157 14.63 6.27 -8.95
N SER A 158 14.92 6.68 -10.19
CA SER A 158 16.28 7.01 -10.64
C SER A 158 16.60 8.50 -10.57
N ALA A 159 15.60 9.37 -10.42
CA ALA A 159 15.77 10.81 -10.37
C ALA A 159 14.68 11.48 -9.53
N ALA A 160 14.98 12.65 -8.99
CA ALA A 160 13.99 13.54 -8.41
C ALA A 160 12.95 13.94 -9.47
N ALA A 161 11.71 14.12 -9.03
CA ALA A 161 10.59 14.45 -9.90
C ALA A 161 10.09 15.87 -9.63
N ASN A 162 9.81 16.61 -10.70
CA ASN A 162 9.20 17.96 -10.60
C ASN A 162 7.68 17.90 -10.40
N ARG A 163 7.05 16.75 -10.68
CA ARG A 163 5.61 16.54 -10.60
C ARG A 163 5.31 15.23 -9.87
N TYR A 164 4.08 15.11 -9.36
CA TYR A 164 3.60 13.86 -8.77
C TYR A 164 3.31 12.81 -9.84
N THR A 165 3.62 11.57 -9.51
CA THR A 165 3.11 10.41 -10.24
C THR A 165 1.84 9.93 -9.57
N LEU A 166 0.79 9.68 -10.37
CA LEU A 166 -0.47 9.16 -9.88
C LEU A 166 -0.53 7.66 -10.20
N HIS A 167 -0.81 6.89 -9.17
CA HIS A 167 -0.99 5.45 -9.25
C HIS A 167 -2.47 5.13 -9.02
N ASN A 168 -2.99 4.20 -9.81
CA ASN A 168 -4.36 3.74 -9.75
C ASN A 168 -4.42 2.27 -10.16
N GLN A 169 -4.28 1.38 -9.20
CA GLN A 169 -4.12 -0.04 -9.44
C GLN A 169 -5.24 -0.82 -8.74
N THR A 170 -5.91 -1.69 -9.49
CA THR A 170 -6.92 -2.62 -8.96
C THR A 170 -6.24 -3.92 -8.58
N ALA A 171 -6.63 -4.50 -7.45
CA ALA A 171 -6.21 -5.85 -7.06
C ALA A 171 -6.63 -6.87 -8.12
N GLU A 172 -5.83 -7.90 -8.33
CA GLU A 172 -6.14 -8.95 -9.32
C GLU A 172 -7.14 -9.97 -8.77
N LEU A 173 -7.17 -10.14 -7.45
CA LEU A 173 -7.99 -11.11 -6.75
C LEU A 173 -8.93 -10.42 -5.75
N PRO A 174 -10.18 -10.88 -5.63
CA PRO A 174 -11.08 -10.41 -4.58
C PRO A 174 -10.60 -10.88 -3.21
N VAL A 175 -11.01 -10.17 -2.17
CA VAL A 175 -10.74 -10.57 -0.78
C VAL A 175 -11.44 -11.92 -0.48
N PRO A 176 -10.77 -12.90 0.15
CA PRO A 176 -11.39 -14.19 0.48
C PRO A 176 -12.57 -14.07 1.45
N CYS A 177 -13.45 -15.08 1.43
CA CYS A 177 -14.72 -15.08 2.16
C CYS A 177 -14.62 -14.99 3.69
N ASN A 178 -13.51 -15.46 4.23
CA ASN A 178 -13.22 -15.50 5.67
C ASN A 178 -12.34 -14.33 6.11
N VAL A 179 -12.15 -13.32 5.25
CA VAL A 179 -11.29 -12.16 5.50
C VAL A 179 -12.14 -10.90 5.42
N SER A 180 -12.28 -10.21 6.55
CA SER A 180 -12.97 -8.91 6.66
C SER A 180 -12.03 -7.73 6.90
N GLY A 181 -10.72 -7.99 6.91
CA GLY A 181 -9.69 -6.98 7.15
C GLY A 181 -8.50 -7.19 6.22
N ILE A 182 -8.05 -6.09 5.64
CA ILE A 182 -6.80 -6.02 4.85
C ILE A 182 -5.88 -4.98 5.49
N VAL A 183 -4.61 -5.04 5.12
CA VAL A 183 -3.61 -4.05 5.46
C VAL A 183 -3.22 -3.31 4.19
N VAL A 184 -3.34 -1.99 4.21
CA VAL A 184 -2.73 -1.11 3.21
C VAL A 184 -1.37 -0.68 3.75
N GLN A 185 -0.33 -0.88 2.95
CA GLN A 185 1.04 -0.65 3.37
C GLN A 185 1.84 0.09 2.30
N PHE A 186 2.61 1.08 2.74
CA PHE A 186 3.68 1.69 1.97
C PHE A 186 5.01 1.35 2.63
N GLU A 187 5.93 0.77 1.86
CA GLU A 187 7.29 0.48 2.31
C GLU A 187 8.27 1.33 1.50
N PHE A 188 9.15 2.02 2.22
CA PHE A 188 10.19 2.86 1.63
C PHE A 188 11.53 2.19 1.89
N PHE A 189 12.30 1.99 0.83
CA PHE A 189 13.68 1.51 0.88
C PHE A 189 14.57 2.58 0.24
N ILE A 190 15.45 3.16 1.04
CA ILE A 190 16.34 4.24 0.60
C ILE A 190 17.74 3.91 1.08
N THR A 191 18.66 3.70 0.13
CA THR A 191 20.07 3.45 0.40
C THR A 191 20.83 4.77 0.32
N ASP A 192 21.71 5.02 1.30
CA ASP A 192 22.66 6.13 1.23
C ASP A 192 24.07 5.65 0.87
N ASN A 193 25.00 6.60 0.71
CA ASN A 193 26.35 6.30 0.24
C ASN A 193 27.42 6.28 1.33
N GLY A 194 27.06 6.31 2.62
CA GLY A 194 28.03 6.55 3.69
C GLY A 194 28.55 8.00 3.70
N GLY A 195 29.30 8.40 4.74
CA GLY A 195 29.80 9.77 4.93
C GLY A 195 30.94 9.89 5.92
#